data_AF-A0A2W5KXU3-F1
#
_entry.id   AF-A0A2W5KXU3-F1
#
_cell.length_a   1.000
_cell.length_b   1.000
_cell.length_c   1.000
_cell.angle_alpha   90.00
_cell.angle_beta   90.00
_cell.angle_gamma   90.00
#
_symmetry.space_group_name_H-M   'P 1'
#
loop_
_entity.id
_entity.type
_entity.pdbx_description
1 polymer ?
#
loop_
_entity_poly.entity_id
_entity_poly.type
_entity_poly.pdbx_seq_one_letter_code
_entity_poly.pdbx_strand_id
1 'polypeptide(L)'
;MNRILTTGLLLGTALFSGTVHAQPAQANVMMLAQANDRCMTTYAVRMTKTDAADDAIFAAAAEGCKELKVQLFGAIDKEYPADQASGLKSQLDAAEMPNFMKLLQKIRTGRQQRGGN
;
A
#
# COMPACT_ATOMS: atom_id res chain seq x y z
N MET A 1 -46.82 14.84 -52.42
CA MET A 1 -45.44 15.25 -52.75
C MET A 1 -45.00 16.23 -51.65
N ASN A 2 -44.30 15.77 -50.62
CA ASN A 2 -42.83 15.59 -50.50
C ASN A 2 -42.09 16.88 -50.10
N ARG A 3 -41.32 16.80 -48.99
CA ARG A 3 -40.21 17.67 -48.46
C ARG A 3 -40.63 18.82 -47.54
N ILE A 4 -40.46 18.75 -46.19
CA ILE A 4 -39.25 18.70 -45.33
C ILE A 4 -38.37 19.96 -45.43
N LEU A 5 -38.37 20.77 -44.37
CA LEU A 5 -37.18 21.42 -43.75
C LEU A 5 -37.58 21.86 -42.31
N THR A 6 -37.18 21.19 -41.22
CA THR A 6 -35.93 21.39 -40.42
C THR A 6 -35.70 22.89 -40.11
N THR A 7 -35.53 23.40 -38.89
CA THR A 7 -34.87 22.92 -37.66
C THR A 7 -35.17 23.99 -36.59
N GLY A 8 -35.43 23.64 -35.32
CA GLY A 8 -35.49 24.68 -34.29
C GLY A 8 -36.13 24.29 -32.98
N LEU A 9 -35.55 23.33 -32.26
CA LEU A 9 -35.71 23.28 -30.81
C LEU A 9 -34.51 22.55 -30.21
N LEU A 10 -33.44 23.31 -29.96
CA LEU A 10 -32.35 22.87 -29.10
C LEU A 10 -32.88 22.78 -27.68
N LEU A 11 -33.40 21.61 -27.29
CA LEU A 11 -33.49 21.22 -25.90
C LEU A 11 -32.07 21.08 -25.38
N GLY A 12 -31.59 22.12 -24.72
CA GLY A 12 -30.39 22.07 -23.88
C GLY A 12 -30.65 21.13 -22.70
N THR A 13 -30.37 19.84 -22.88
CA THR A 13 -30.07 18.95 -21.77
C THR A 13 -28.73 19.40 -21.19
N ALA A 14 -28.80 20.31 -20.21
CA ALA A 14 -27.70 20.50 -19.28
C ALA A 14 -27.47 19.15 -18.58
N LEU A 15 -26.58 18.35 -19.17
CA LEU A 15 -25.89 17.29 -18.47
C LEU A 15 -25.18 17.98 -17.31
N PHE A 16 -25.82 17.94 -16.15
CA PHE A 16 -25.15 18.12 -14.88
C PHE A 16 -24.05 17.06 -14.85
N SER A 17 -22.90 17.44 -15.38
CA SER A 17 -21.62 16.83 -15.08
C SER A 17 -21.38 17.14 -13.62
N GLY A 18 -22.08 16.39 -12.76
CA GLY A 18 -21.70 16.24 -11.37
C GLY A 18 -20.26 15.77 -11.44
N THR A 19 -19.36 16.70 -11.17
CA THR A 19 -18.02 16.39 -10.76
C THR A 19 -18.21 15.53 -9.52
N VAL A 20 -18.23 14.21 -9.72
CA VAL A 20 -17.97 13.26 -8.65
C VAL A 20 -16.56 13.62 -8.22
N HIS A 21 -16.49 14.56 -7.28
CA HIS A 21 -15.35 14.72 -6.43
C HIS A 21 -15.28 13.37 -5.74
N ALA A 22 -14.50 12.45 -6.32
CA ALA A 22 -14.01 11.31 -5.61
C ALA A 22 -13.21 11.92 -4.46
N GLN A 23 -13.92 12.20 -3.36
CA GLN A 23 -13.28 12.52 -2.10
C GLN A 23 -12.28 11.41 -1.91
N PRO A 24 -10.98 11.72 -1.74
CA PRO A 24 -10.01 10.68 -1.52
C PRO A 24 -10.47 9.93 -0.28
N ALA A 25 -11.00 8.72 -0.49
CA ALA A 25 -11.35 7.84 0.60
C ALA A 25 -10.04 7.63 1.35
N GLN A 26 -9.92 8.22 2.53
CA GLN A 26 -8.71 8.06 3.33
C GLN A 26 -8.55 6.56 3.55
N ALA A 27 -7.41 6.00 3.13
CA ALA A 27 -7.14 4.60 3.35
C ALA A 27 -7.17 4.35 4.87
N ASN A 28 -8.06 3.47 5.32
CA ASN A 28 -8.12 3.07 6.72
C ASN A 28 -6.78 2.42 7.13
N VAL A 29 -6.41 2.54 8.41
CA VAL A 29 -5.21 1.95 9.01
C VAL A 29 -4.96 0.50 8.56
N MET A 30 -6.00 -0.33 8.49
CA MET A 30 -5.88 -1.73 8.05
C MET A 30 -5.41 -1.90 6.61
N MET A 31 -5.91 -1.07 5.69
CA MET A 31 -5.43 -1.10 4.30
C MET A 31 -3.98 -0.65 4.21
N LEU A 32 -3.59 0.39 4.95
CA LEU A 32 -2.22 0.89 4.95
C LEU A 32 -1.24 -0.11 5.60
N ALA A 33 -1.65 -0.81 6.65
CA ALA A 33 -0.86 -1.87 7.27
C ALA A 33 -0.61 -3.01 6.28
N GLN A 34 -1.66 -3.48 5.59
CA GLN A 34 -1.53 -4.50 4.55
C GLN A 34 -0.65 -4.04 3.38
N ALA A 35 -0.76 -2.78 2.96
CA ALA A 35 0.06 -2.21 1.90
C ALA A 35 1.55 -2.16 2.31
N ASN A 36 1.84 -1.76 3.56
CA ASN A 36 3.20 -1.79 4.11
C ASN A 36 3.76 -3.21 4.14
N ASP A 37 3.01 -4.18 4.66
CA ASP A 37 3.42 -5.59 4.72
C ASP A 37 3.69 -6.16 3.32
N ARG A 38 2.85 -5.81 2.34
CA ARG A 38 3.04 -6.22 0.95
C ARG A 38 4.28 -5.59 0.33
N CYS A 39 4.54 -4.33 0.63
CA CYS A 39 5.76 -3.62 0.19
C CYS A 39 7.00 -4.33 0.73
N MET A 40 7.06 -4.54 2.04
CA MET A 40 8.18 -5.22 2.72
C MET A 40 8.38 -6.63 2.16
N THR A 41 7.30 -7.42 2.04
CA THR A 41 7.36 -8.78 1.48
C THR A 41 7.89 -8.78 0.04
N THR A 42 7.53 -7.78 -0.76
CA THR A 42 8.00 -7.68 -2.15
C THR A 42 9.51 -7.44 -2.20
N TYR A 43 10.03 -6.55 -1.34
CA TYR A 43 11.47 -6.37 -1.18
C TYR A 43 12.16 -7.66 -0.74
N ALA A 44 11.64 -8.33 0.30
CA ALA A 44 12.18 -9.60 0.77
C ALA A 44 12.26 -10.65 -0.35
N VAL A 45 11.19 -10.85 -1.12
CA VAL A 45 11.17 -11.83 -2.23
C VAL A 45 12.13 -11.46 -3.36
N ARG A 46 12.23 -10.17 -3.71
CA ARG A 46 13.10 -9.70 -4.79
C ARG A 46 14.58 -9.78 -4.40
N MET A 47 14.91 -9.25 -3.23
CA MET A 47 16.29 -9.11 -2.78
C MET A 47 16.89 -10.43 -2.28
N THR A 48 16.09 -11.39 -1.83
CA THR A 48 16.57 -12.77 -1.55
C THR A 48 17.08 -13.52 -2.79
N LYS A 49 16.97 -12.93 -4.00
CA LYS A 49 17.61 -13.43 -5.23
C LYS A 49 19.02 -12.90 -5.45
N THR A 50 19.48 -11.96 -4.62
CA THR A 50 20.80 -11.36 -4.69
C THR A 50 21.64 -11.84 -3.51
N ASP A 51 22.93 -11.52 -3.54
CA ASP A 51 23.88 -11.84 -2.48
C ASP A 51 23.89 -10.80 -1.34
N ALA A 52 22.86 -9.94 -1.27
CA ALA A 52 22.74 -8.95 -0.22
C ALA A 52 22.56 -9.62 1.16
N ALA A 53 23.26 -9.08 2.15
CA ALA A 53 23.09 -9.45 3.55
C ALA A 53 21.70 -9.06 4.06
N ASP A 54 21.15 -9.81 5.03
CA ASP A 54 19.75 -9.67 5.45
C ASP A 54 19.43 -8.29 6.05
N ASP A 55 20.38 -7.70 6.77
CA ASP A 55 20.33 -6.34 7.28
C ASP A 55 20.28 -5.29 6.17
N ALA A 56 21.06 -5.47 5.10
CA ALA A 56 21.01 -4.61 3.92
C ALA A 56 19.68 -4.75 3.16
N ILE A 57 19.12 -5.97 3.09
CA ILE A 57 17.79 -6.19 2.50
C ILE A 57 16.71 -5.48 3.32
N PHE A 58 16.79 -5.57 4.66
CA PHE A 58 15.87 -4.87 5.54
C PHE A 58 15.99 -3.34 5.40
N ALA A 59 17.21 -2.79 5.41
CA ALA A 59 17.43 -1.36 5.25
C ALA A 59 16.86 -0.85 3.91
N ALA A 60 17.07 -1.59 2.82
CA ALA A 60 16.50 -1.26 1.52
C ALA A 60 14.96 -1.33 1.52
N ALA A 61 14.38 -2.32 2.20
CA ALA A 61 12.93 -2.46 2.33
C ALA A 61 12.33 -1.31 3.16
N ALA A 62 12.92 -1.01 4.32
CA ALA A 62 12.49 0.07 5.21
C ALA A 62 12.54 1.43 4.50
N GLU A 63 13.62 1.72 3.77
CA GLU A 63 13.74 2.94 2.98
C GLU A 63 12.71 2.96 1.83
N GLY A 64 12.57 1.84 1.11
CA GLY A 64 11.64 1.73 -0.01
C GLY A 64 10.16 1.78 0.36
N CYS A 65 9.81 1.44 1.60
CA CYS A 65 8.44 1.41 2.11
C CYS A 65 8.12 2.58 3.07
N LYS A 66 9.07 3.49 3.32
CA LYS A 66 8.94 4.55 4.34
C LYS A 66 7.70 5.42 4.19
N GLU A 67 7.32 5.78 2.96
CA GLU A 67 6.16 6.67 2.72
C GLU A 67 4.84 5.97 3.08
N LEU A 68 4.75 4.65 2.87
CA LEU A 68 3.59 3.86 3.31
C LEU A 68 3.54 3.78 4.83
N LYS A 69 4.70 3.62 5.48
CA LYS A 69 4.80 3.61 6.94
C LYS A 69 4.42 4.96 7.56
N VAL A 70 4.85 6.06 6.97
CA VAL A 70 4.44 7.43 7.38
C VAL A 70 2.92 7.61 7.23
N GLN A 71 2.35 7.19 6.10
CA GLN A 71 0.90 7.24 5.90
C GLN A 71 0.14 6.39 6.92
N LEU A 72 0.63 5.18 7.20
CA LEU A 72 0.09 4.28 8.22
C LEU A 72 0.10 4.95 9.60
N PHE A 73 1.24 5.51 10.02
CA PHE A 73 1.36 6.15 11.32
C PHE A 73 0.47 7.40 11.42
N GLY A 74 0.39 8.18 10.34
CA GLY A 74 -0.55 9.31 10.26
C GLY A 74 -2.02 8.89 10.27
N ALA A 75 -2.36 7.70 9.78
CA ALA A 75 -3.72 7.15 9.89
C ALA A 75 -3.99 6.65 11.32
N ILE A 76 -3.02 6.01 11.96
CA ILE A 76 -3.13 5.58 13.37
C ILE A 76 -3.37 6.79 14.28
N ASP A 77 -2.64 7.89 14.06
CA ASP A 77 -2.80 9.12 14.83
C ASP A 77 -4.18 9.78 14.65
N LYS A 78 -4.88 9.48 13.55
CA LYS A 78 -6.25 9.97 13.30
C LYS A 78 -7.33 9.05 13.84
N GLU A 79 -7.06 7.74 13.87
CA GLU A 79 -8.05 6.71 14.22
C GLU A 79 -8.07 6.37 15.72
N TYR A 80 -6.94 6.56 16.42
CA TYR A 80 -6.79 6.16 17.82
C TYR A 80 -6.45 7.34 18.76
N PRO A 81 -6.84 7.27 20.05
CA PRO A 81 -6.34 8.19 21.08
C PRO A 81 -4.81 8.17 21.17
N ALA A 82 -4.19 9.29 21.57
CA ALA A 82 -2.74 9.48 21.48
C ALA A 82 -1.89 8.44 22.25
N ASP A 83 -2.36 8.01 23.42
CA ASP A 83 -1.74 6.96 24.24
C ASP A 83 -1.78 5.59 23.52
N GLN A 84 -2.93 5.24 22.95
CA GLN A 84 -3.10 4.01 22.18
C GLN A 84 -2.32 4.05 20.86
N ALA A 85 -2.36 5.18 20.15
CA ALA A 85 -1.63 5.41 18.90
C ALA A 85 -0.12 5.26 19.10
N SER A 86 0.43 5.87 20.16
CA SER A 86 1.84 5.73 20.50
C SER A 86 2.22 4.28 20.82
N GLY A 87 1.37 3.59 21.59
CA GLY A 87 1.57 2.16 21.90
C GLY A 87 1.55 1.28 20.65
N LEU A 88 0.59 1.49 19.74
CA LEU A 88 0.50 0.75 18.48
C LEU A 88 1.70 0.99 17.57
N LYS A 89 2.08 2.26 17.35
CA LYS A 89 3.22 2.61 16.50
C LYS A 89 4.51 1.99 17.02
N SER A 90 4.75 2.06 18.34
CA SER A 90 5.92 1.45 18.96
C SER A 90 5.95 -0.08 18.79
N GLN A 91 4.81 -0.76 18.94
CA GLN A 91 4.72 -2.20 18.71
C GLN A 91 5.00 -2.57 17.25
N LEU A 92 4.45 -1.81 16.30
CA LEU A 92 4.70 -2.01 14.87
C LEU A 92 6.20 -1.84 14.54
N ASP A 93 6.83 -0.77 15.03
CA ASP A 93 8.26 -0.52 14.85
C ASP A 93 9.13 -1.63 15.45
N ALA A 94 8.85 -2.02 16.68
CA ALA A 94 9.62 -3.06 17.38
C ALA A 94 9.48 -4.44 16.72
N ALA A 95 8.32 -4.74 16.13
CA ALA A 95 8.05 -6.02 15.49
C ALA A 95 8.53 -6.10 14.04
N GLU A 96 8.76 -4.96 13.37
CA GLU A 96 9.04 -4.90 11.93
C GLU A 96 10.29 -5.71 11.54
N MET A 97 11.45 -5.37 12.12
CA MET A 97 12.70 -6.06 11.82
C MET A 97 12.66 -7.56 12.15
N PRO A 98 12.28 -8.02 13.36
CA PRO A 98 12.28 -9.45 13.67
C PRO A 98 11.29 -10.23 12.79
N ASN A 99 10.15 -9.65 12.41
CA ASN A 99 9.21 -10.30 11.49
C ASN A 99 9.77 -10.40 10.08
N PHE A 100 10.44 -9.34 9.61
CA PHE A 100 11.10 -9.32 8.31
C PHE A 100 12.22 -10.37 8.22
N MET A 101 13.04 -10.51 9.26
CA MET A 101 14.11 -11.51 9.30
C MET A 101 13.56 -12.95 9.24
N LYS A 102 12.49 -13.24 9.99
CA LYS A 102 11.79 -14.53 9.92
C LYS A 102 11.27 -14.81 8.50
N LEU A 103 10.73 -13.79 7.83
CA LEU A 103 10.27 -13.90 6.45
C LEU A 103 11.42 -14.21 5.48
N LEU A 104 12.55 -13.51 5.59
CA LEU A 104 13.74 -13.75 4.75
C LEU A 104 14.23 -15.18 4.89
N GLN A 105 14.38 -15.66 6.12
CA GLN A 105 14.79 -17.05 6.40
C GLN A 105 13.82 -18.05 5.77
N LYS A 106 12.51 -17.86 5.94
CA LYS A 106 11.49 -18.72 5.33
C LYS A 106 11.59 -18.75 3.81
N ILE A 107 11.81 -17.61 3.17
CA ILE A 107 11.97 -17.52 1.70
C ILE A 107 13.22 -18.28 1.26
N ARG A 108 14.36 -18.08 1.94
CA ARG A 108 15.63 -18.73 1.62
C ARG A 108 15.54 -20.25 1.77
N THR A 109 15.04 -20.74 2.90
CA THR A 109 14.80 -22.17 3.11
C THR A 109 13.89 -22.75 2.03
N GLY A 110 12.78 -22.07 1.71
CA GLY A 110 11.87 -22.52 0.66
C GLY A 110 12.50 -22.52 -0.74
N ARG A 111 13.48 -21.66 -1.03
CA ARG A 111 14.23 -21.68 -2.30
C ARG A 111 15.21 -22.84 -2.34
N GLN A 112 15.98 -23.06 -1.27
CA GLN A 112 16.93 -24.18 -1.17
C GLN A 112 16.22 -25.52 -1.37
N GLN A 113 15.06 -25.71 -0.73
CA GLN A 113 14.25 -26.93 -0.88
C GLN A 113 13.74 -27.16 -2.30
N ARG A 114 13.49 -26.09 -3.08
CA ARG A 114 13.02 -26.19 -4.47
C ARG A 114 14.15 -26.29 -5.50
N GLY A 115 15.34 -25.79 -5.18
CA GLY A 115 16.51 -25.84 -6.06
C GLY A 115 17.38 -27.10 -5.88
N GLY A 116 17.07 -27.93 -4.87
CA GLY A 116 17.73 -29.22 -4.63
C GLY A 116 16.98 -30.44 -5.19
N ASN A 117 15.91 -30.21 -5.97
CA ASN A 117 15.22 -31.21 -6.80
C ASN A 117 15.57 -30.98 -8.27
#